data_AF-A0A3R7DAJ0-F1
#
_entry.id   AF-A0A3R7DAJ0-F1
#
_cell.length_a   1.000
_cell.length_b   1.000
_cell.length_c   1.000
_cell.angle_alpha   90.00
_cell.angle_beta   90.00
_cell.angle_gamma   90.00
#
_symmetry.space_group_name_H-M   'P 1'
#
loop_
_entity.id
_entity.type
_entity.pdbx_description
1 polymer ?
#
loop_
_entity_poly.entity_id
_entity_poly.type
_entity_poly.pdbx_seq_one_letter_code
_entity_poly.pdbx_strand_id
1 'polypeptide(L)' 'MGRICVDIPDELEKKFRLKVIERFGGKKGDLSRAVEEAVREWILKEK' A
#
# COMPACT_ATOMS: atom_id res chain seq x y z
N MET A 1 -0.58 -17.47 -3.06
CA MET A 1 -0.90 -16.09 -2.64
C MET A 1 -1.19 -16.10 -1.16
N GLY A 2 -0.29 -15.57 -0.33
CA GLY A 2 -0.60 -15.30 1.07
C GLY A 2 -1.63 -14.18 1.12
N ARG A 3 -2.73 -14.36 1.85
CA ARG A 3 -3.77 -13.35 2.00
C ARG A 3 -3.66 -12.77 3.40
N ILE A 4 -3.30 -11.50 3.51
CA ILE A 4 -3.27 -10.80 4.79
C ILE A 4 -4.56 -9.99 4.88
N CYS A 5 -5.44 -10.37 5.79
CA CYS A 5 -6.58 -9.56 6.20
C CYS A 5 -6.17 -8.80 7.45
N VAL A 6 -5.87 -7.51 7.30
CA VAL A 6 -5.61 -6.59 8.39
C VAL A 6 -6.60 -5.45 8.31
N ASP A 7 -7.15 -5.09 9.47
CA ASP A 7 -7.93 -3.88 9.64
C ASP A 7 -6.95 -2.74 9.92
N ILE A 8 -7.01 -1.70 9.09
CA ILE A 8 -6.20 -0.49 9.24
C ILE A 8 -7.15 0.68 9.45
N PRO A 9 -6.80 1.65 10.31
CA PRO A 9 -7.66 2.78 10.56
C PRO A 9 -7.85 3.61 9.29
N ASP A 10 -9.07 4.12 9.11
CA ASP A 10 -9.55 4.87 7.93
C ASP A 10 -8.59 6.01 7.51
N GLU A 11 -7.95 6.65 8.48
CA GLU A 11 -6.99 7.73 8.23
C GLU A 11 -5.73 7.27 7.50
N LEU A 12 -5.23 6.07 7.85
CA LEU A 12 -4.09 5.46 7.19
C LEU A 12 -4.48 4.98 5.80
N GLU A 13 -5.65 4.36 5.64
CA GLU A 13 -6.15 3.93 4.33
C GLU A 13 -6.30 5.12 3.37
N LYS A 14 -6.89 6.23 3.83
CA LYS A 14 -7.07 7.44 3.02
C LYS A 14 -5.74 8.04 2.59
N LYS A 15 -4.78 8.21 3.52
CA LYS A 15 -3.44 8.71 3.19
C LYS A 15 -2.72 7.79 2.22
N PHE A 16 -2.86 6.48 2.40
CA PHE A 16 -2.26 5.49 1.53
C PHE A 16 -2.86 5.59 0.13
N ARG A 17 -4.19 5.54 0.01
CA ARG A 17 -4.90 5.65 -1.27
C ARG A 17 -4.57 6.94 -2.01
N LEU A 18 -4.49 8.08 -1.32
CA LEU A 18 -4.07 9.35 -1.91
C LEU A 18 -2.65 9.25 -2.48
N LYS A 19 -1.68 8.76 -1.70
CA LYS A 19 -0.30 8.55 -2.17
C LYS A 19 -0.20 7.57 -3.33
N VAL A 20 -1.01 6.49 -3.33
CA VAL A 20 -1.08 5.56 -4.46
C VAL A 20 -1.59 6.27 -5.71
N ILE A 21 -2.67 7.05 -5.59
CA ILE A 21 -3.25 7.78 -6.72
C ILE A 21 -2.25 8.83 -7.24
N GLU A 22 -1.56 9.55 -6.37
CA GLU A 22 -0.53 10.53 -6.76
C GLU A 22 0.68 9.86 -7.44
N ARG A 23 1.16 8.73 -6.92
CA ARG A 23 2.38 8.07 -7.43
C ARG A 23 2.12 7.21 -8.67
N PHE A 24 0.98 6.53 -8.74
CA PHE A 24 0.67 5.56 -9.78
C PHE A 24 -0.45 6.00 -10.74
N GLY A 25 -1.09 7.15 -10.50
CA GLY A 25 -2.07 7.74 -11.42
C GLY A 25 -3.43 7.05 -11.43
N GLY A 26 -3.73 6.19 -10.44
CA GLY A 26 -5.06 5.61 -10.24
C GLY A 26 -5.48 4.57 -11.29
N LYS A 27 -4.53 3.82 -11.88
CA LYS A 27 -4.87 2.71 -12.77
C LYS A 27 -5.34 1.48 -11.98
N LYS A 28 -6.07 0.59 -12.67
CA LYS A 28 -6.64 -0.64 -12.11
C LYS A 28 -5.51 -1.64 -11.83
N GLY A 29 -5.06 -1.72 -10.57
CA GLY A 29 -4.00 -2.64 -10.13
C GLY A 29 -2.92 -2.00 -9.25
N ASP A 30 -2.88 -0.66 -9.20
CA ASP A 30 -1.83 0.05 -8.48
C ASP A 30 -1.98 0.02 -6.96
N LEU A 31 -3.19 -0.18 -6.44
CA LEU A 31 -3.41 -0.35 -5.01
C LEU A 31 -2.69 -1.59 -4.48
N SER A 32 -2.81 -2.73 -5.17
CA SER A 32 -2.11 -3.96 -4.80
C SER A 32 -0.60 -3.81 -4.91
N ARG A 33 -0.11 -3.20 -6.01
CA ARG A 33 1.33 -2.93 -6.16
C ARG A 33 1.87 -1.99 -5.09
N ALA A 34 1.13 -0.94 -4.74
CA ALA A 34 1.55 -0.03 -3.69
C ALA A 34 1.60 -0.70 -2.33
N VAL A 35 0.63 -1.57 -2.00
CA VAL A 35 0.67 -2.38 -0.77
C VAL A 35 1.90 -3.30 -0.79
N GLU A 36 2.20 -3.96 -1.91
CA GLU A 36 3.39 -4.80 -2.03
C GLU A 36 4.69 -4.01 -1.86
N GLU A 37 4.80 -2.85 -2.51
CA GLU A 37 5.95 -1.93 -2.37
C GLU A 37 6.10 -1.43 -0.93
N ALA A 38 5.00 -1.05 -0.27
CA ALA A 38 5.02 -0.60 1.12
C ALA A 38 5.48 -1.70 2.07
N VAL A 39 5.00 -2.93 1.89
CA VAL A 39 5.46 -4.09 2.67
C VAL A 39 6.93 -4.38 2.39
N ARG A 40 7.37 -4.27 1.13
CA ARG A 40 8.78 -4.48 0.75
C ARG A 40 9.70 -3.41 1.34
N GLU A 41 9.32 -2.14 1.28
CA GLU A 41 10.05 -1.04 1.91
C GLU A 41 10.08 -1.19 3.44
N TRP A 42 9.00 -1.66 4.05
CA TRP A 42 8.94 -1.94 5.49
C TRP A 42 9.96 -3.02 5.89
N ILE A 43 10.01 -4.14 5.15
CA ILE A 43 10.98 -5.22 5.39
C ILE A 43 12.42 -4.73 5.17
N LEU A 44 12.66 -3.88 4.17
CA LEU A 44 13.98 -3.33 3.86
C LEU A 44 14.49 -2.33 4.92
N LYS A 45 13.57 -1.64 5.61
CA LYS A 45 13.91 -0.64 6.64
C LYS A 45 14.41 -1.25 7.95
N GLU A 46 14.17 -2.53 8.20
CA GLU A 46 14.67 -3.24 9.40
C GLU A 46 16.10 -3.78 9.22
N LYS A 47 17.02 -2.95 8.72
CA LYS A 47 18.44 -3.28 8.60
C LYS A 47 19.34 -2.28 9.31
#